data_AF-A0A067DR93-F1
#
_entry.id   AF-A0A067DR93-F1
#
_cell.length_a   1.000
_cell.length_b   1.000
_cell.length_c   1.000
_cell.angle_alpha   90.00
_cell.angle_beta   90.00
_cell.angle_gamma   90.00
#
_symmetry.space_group_name_H-M   'P 1'
#
loop_
_entity.id
_entity.type
_entity.pdbx_description
1 polymer ?
#
loop_
_entity_poly.entity_id
_entity_poly.type
_entity_poly.pdbx_seq_one_letter_code
_entity_poly.pdbx_strand_id
1 'polypeptide(L)'
;MSTRENSYTEAEALNLLAQLERILDLDPLIDEVGFIHPSQFATLKEEIGDSLSSEDRDHESTSFWIRDHKLGISTQILIPVYKAAKHAFISALRQYKTPGNFSGKSQDDTLAIEVMIHSKALLLLSCDFATAWNSRKLIVSNKRLLPILMDELHLSALVLSYSPKSEQAWSHRRWVINMISRNCSTLQWIIERESELVEKIAERSKMNYRAWNHRCWLVSFMTREQVLDELKKSRNWSGLHVADNSCFHYRR
;
A
#
# COMPACT_ATOMS: atom_id res chain seq x y z
N MET A 1 -16.74 32.74 10.89
CA MET A 1 -17.53 31.49 10.77
C MET A 1 -16.77 30.40 11.49
N SER A 2 -17.31 29.94 12.62
CA SER A 2 -16.70 28.92 13.47
C SER A 2 -16.75 27.57 12.75
N THR A 3 -15.59 27.03 12.38
CA THR A 3 -15.44 25.61 12.02
C THR A 3 -15.72 24.81 13.28
N ARG A 4 -16.92 24.24 13.40
CA ARG A 4 -17.17 23.16 14.36
C ARG A 4 -16.14 22.07 14.07
N GLU A 5 -15.18 21.87 14.97
CA GLU A 5 -14.41 20.63 14.99
C GLU A 5 -15.43 19.51 15.20
N ASN A 6 -15.70 18.72 14.16
CA ASN A 6 -16.41 17.45 14.33
C ASN A 6 -15.54 16.56 15.20
N SER A 7 -15.73 16.62 16.53
CA SER A 7 -15.01 15.77 17.47
C SER A 7 -15.58 14.37 17.38
N TYR A 8 -14.94 13.51 16.59
CA TYR A 8 -15.23 12.08 16.60
C TYR A 8 -14.92 11.51 17.99
N THR A 9 -15.88 10.76 18.53
CA THR A 9 -15.66 9.97 19.74
C THR A 9 -14.69 8.82 19.48
N GLU A 10 -14.09 8.28 20.54
CA GLU A 10 -13.19 7.12 20.42
C GLU A 10 -13.92 5.90 19.83
N ALA A 11 -15.18 5.68 20.22
CA ALA A 11 -16.00 4.59 19.70
C ALA A 11 -16.27 4.74 18.19
N GLU A 12 -16.56 5.95 17.71
CA GLU A 12 -16.74 6.22 16.28
C GLU A 12 -15.44 6.02 15.50
N ALA A 13 -14.30 6.46 16.05
CA ALA A 13 -12.99 6.27 15.42
C ALA A 13 -12.63 4.78 15.30
N LEU A 14 -12.94 3.97 16.31
CA LEU A 14 -12.75 2.52 16.29
C LEU A 14 -13.70 1.83 15.29
N ASN A 15 -14.95 2.28 15.19
CA ASN A 15 -15.89 1.75 14.19
C ASN A 15 -15.39 2.05 12.76
N LEU A 16 -14.94 3.28 12.51
CA LEU A 16 -14.36 3.66 11.21
C LEU A 16 -13.09 2.86 10.88
N LEU A 17 -12.24 2.57 11.87
CA LEU A 17 -11.10 1.67 11.69
C LEU A 17 -11.55 0.26 11.31
N ALA A 18 -12.52 -0.31 12.04
CA ALA A 18 -13.04 -1.65 11.76
C ALA A 18 -13.68 -1.73 10.36
N GLN A 19 -14.35 -0.66 9.91
CA GLN A 19 -14.85 -0.55 8.55
C GLN A 19 -13.71 -0.56 7.53
N LEU A 20 -12.67 0.26 7.72
CA LEU A 20 -11.51 0.29 6.83
C LEU A 20 -10.83 -1.09 6.74
N GLU A 21 -10.62 -1.74 7.88
CA GLU A 21 -9.99 -3.07 7.93
C GLU A 21 -10.85 -4.12 7.22
N ARG A 22 -12.17 -4.09 7.43
CA ARG A 22 -13.12 -4.97 6.72
C ARG A 22 -13.10 -4.73 5.20
N ILE A 23 -13.03 -3.48 4.76
CA ILE A 23 -12.94 -3.15 3.33
C ILE A 23 -11.69 -3.76 2.71
N LEU A 24 -10.55 -3.61 3.39
CA LEU A 24 -9.26 -4.11 2.93
C LEU A 24 -9.12 -5.64 2.97
N ASP A 25 -10.02 -6.32 3.70
CA ASP A 25 -10.12 -7.78 3.78
C ASP A 25 -11.08 -8.32 2.70
N LEU A 26 -12.22 -7.67 2.50
CA LEU A 26 -13.24 -8.06 1.52
C LEU A 26 -12.78 -7.84 0.06
N ASP A 27 -12.02 -6.78 -0.20
CA ASP A 27 -11.45 -6.51 -1.52
C ASP A 27 -9.91 -6.53 -1.48
N PRO A 28 -9.30 -7.72 -1.66
CA PRO A 28 -7.84 -7.84 -1.70
C PRO A 28 -7.22 -7.31 -3.00
N LEU A 29 -8.04 -6.89 -3.98
CA LEU A 29 -7.58 -6.41 -5.27
C LEU A 29 -7.42 -4.89 -5.32
N ILE A 30 -7.75 -4.17 -4.24
CA ILE A 30 -7.63 -2.71 -4.16
C ILE A 30 -6.23 -2.25 -4.60
N ASP A 31 -6.16 -1.54 -5.72
CA ASP A 31 -4.87 -1.18 -6.36
C ASP A 31 -4.52 0.31 -6.21
N GLU A 32 -5.45 1.12 -5.72
CA GLU A 32 -5.27 2.57 -5.56
C GLU A 32 -6.09 3.13 -4.40
N VAL A 33 -5.49 4.05 -3.65
CA VAL A 33 -6.15 4.79 -2.58
C VAL A 33 -6.17 6.28 -2.90
N GLY A 34 -7.31 6.93 -2.69
CA GLY A 34 -7.48 8.37 -2.83
C GLY A 34 -8.01 9.01 -1.56
N PHE A 35 -7.56 10.23 -1.26
CA PHE A 35 -8.09 11.04 -0.16
C PHE A 35 -9.02 12.10 -0.72
N ILE A 36 -10.31 11.99 -0.39
CA ILE A 36 -11.37 12.72 -1.07
C ILE A 36 -11.97 13.73 -0.10
N HIS A 37 -12.15 14.96 -0.54
CA HIS A 37 -12.82 15.97 0.28
C HIS A 37 -14.31 15.64 0.41
N PRO A 38 -14.96 15.81 1.58
CA PRO A 38 -16.38 15.46 1.76
C PRO A 38 -17.33 16.05 0.69
N SER A 39 -17.03 17.25 0.18
CA SER A 39 -17.83 17.87 -0.88
C SER A 39 -17.79 17.13 -2.22
N GLN A 40 -16.76 16.33 -2.49
CA GLN A 40 -16.59 15.57 -3.73
C GLN A 40 -17.27 14.20 -3.66
N PHE A 41 -17.58 13.69 -2.46
CA PHE A 41 -18.30 12.43 -2.31
C PHE A 41 -19.72 12.49 -2.90
N ALA A 42 -20.39 13.64 -2.81
CA ALA A 42 -21.74 13.80 -3.37
C ALA A 42 -21.71 13.59 -4.90
N THR A 43 -20.75 14.21 -5.59
CA THR A 43 -20.58 14.07 -7.03
C THR A 43 -20.22 12.64 -7.44
N LEU A 44 -19.30 12.00 -6.70
CA LEU A 44 -18.93 10.61 -6.97
C LEU A 44 -20.10 9.64 -6.76
N LYS A 45 -20.99 9.92 -5.80
CA LYS A 45 -22.21 9.12 -5.56
C LYS A 45 -23.30 9.39 -6.59
N GLU A 46 -23.42 10.61 -7.09
CA GLU A 46 -24.38 10.95 -8.15
C GLU A 46 -24.04 10.25 -9.47
N GLU A 47 -22.75 10.15 -9.83
CA GLU A 47 -22.27 9.37 -10.99
C GLU A 47 -22.54 7.85 -10.86
N ILE A 48 -22.84 7.37 -9.66
CA ILE A 48 -23.17 5.97 -9.36
C ILE A 48 -24.69 5.73 -9.43
N GLY A 49 -25.50 6.74 -9.09
CA GLY A 49 -26.95 6.62 -8.91
C GLY A 49 -27.73 6.17 -10.15
N ASP A 50 -27.19 6.36 -11.35
CA ASP A 50 -27.82 5.95 -12.62
C ASP A 50 -27.61 4.46 -12.96
N SER A 51 -26.87 3.68 -12.15
CA SER A 51 -26.41 2.32 -12.52
C SER A 51 -26.66 1.20 -11.49
N LEU A 52 -27.22 1.45 -10.30
CA LEU A 52 -27.26 0.43 -9.23
C LEU A 52 -28.66 -0.09 -8.84
N SER A 53 -28.71 -1.40 -8.53
CA SER A 53 -29.83 -2.08 -7.87
C SER A 53 -29.90 -1.77 -6.37
N SER A 54 -31.07 -2.01 -5.76
CA SER A 54 -31.40 -1.65 -4.38
C SER A 54 -30.51 -2.30 -3.29
N GLU A 55 -29.80 -3.39 -3.58
CA GLU A 55 -28.94 -4.12 -2.63
C GLU A 55 -27.54 -3.50 -2.50
N ASP A 56 -27.05 -2.76 -3.50
CA ASP A 56 -25.73 -2.09 -3.45
C ASP A 56 -25.72 -0.82 -2.59
N ARG A 57 -26.89 -0.34 -2.18
CA ARG A 57 -27.04 0.90 -1.40
C ARG A 57 -26.72 0.75 0.08
N ASP A 58 -26.68 -0.48 0.62
CA ASP A 58 -26.55 -0.75 2.06
C ASP A 58 -25.09 -0.80 2.57
N HIS A 59 -24.10 -0.73 1.68
CA HIS A 59 -22.66 -0.72 2.05
C HIS A 59 -21.97 0.64 1.95
N GLU A 60 -22.70 1.70 1.60
CA GLU A 60 -22.11 3.04 1.50
C GLU A 60 -21.94 3.71 2.87
N SER A 61 -20.80 3.44 3.52
CA SER A 61 -20.30 4.32 4.56
C SER A 61 -20.16 5.74 3.99
N THR A 62 -20.64 6.76 4.70
CA THR A 62 -20.45 8.18 4.30
C THR A 62 -18.99 8.59 4.19
N SER A 63 -18.08 7.75 4.70
CA SER A 63 -16.66 8.07 4.87
C SER A 63 -15.72 7.28 3.96
N PHE A 64 -16.22 6.23 3.29
CA PHE A 64 -15.45 5.39 2.37
C PHE A 64 -16.20 5.24 1.05
N TRP A 65 -15.46 5.26 -0.06
CA TRP A 65 -15.98 5.02 -1.40
C TRP A 65 -15.18 3.87 -2.02
N ILE A 66 -15.86 2.90 -2.63
CA ILE A 66 -15.20 1.73 -3.22
C ILE A 66 -15.84 1.46 -4.57
N ARG A 67 -15.04 1.41 -5.63
CA ARG A 67 -15.48 1.02 -6.97
C ARG A 67 -14.27 0.59 -7.79
N ASP A 68 -14.41 -0.45 -8.61
CA ASP A 68 -13.37 -0.90 -9.54
C ASP A 68 -11.99 -1.08 -8.86
N HIS A 69 -12.00 -1.63 -7.64
CA HIS A 69 -10.80 -1.81 -6.79
C HIS A 69 -10.08 -0.50 -6.41
N LYS A 70 -10.79 0.63 -6.41
CA LYS A 70 -10.31 1.93 -5.96
C LYS A 70 -10.94 2.26 -4.62
N LEU A 71 -10.12 2.65 -3.64
CA LEU A 71 -10.58 3.05 -2.31
C LEU A 71 -10.45 4.56 -2.11
N GLY A 72 -11.58 5.24 -1.98
CA GLY A 72 -11.66 6.63 -1.54
C GLY A 72 -11.87 6.74 -0.04
N ILE A 73 -11.03 7.51 0.66
CA ILE A 73 -11.15 7.78 2.09
C ILE A 73 -11.46 9.26 2.30
N SER A 74 -12.51 9.56 3.04
CA SER A 74 -12.89 10.95 3.32
C SER A 74 -11.85 11.65 4.20
N THR A 75 -11.42 12.84 3.79
CA THR A 75 -10.40 13.61 4.54
C THR A 75 -10.86 13.98 5.94
N GLN A 76 -12.18 14.06 6.18
CA GLN A 76 -12.76 14.35 7.50
C GLN A 76 -12.46 13.28 8.56
N ILE A 77 -12.27 12.02 8.16
CA ILE A 77 -12.05 10.90 9.08
C ILE A 77 -10.57 10.55 9.27
N LEU A 78 -9.65 11.19 8.54
CA LEU A 78 -8.24 10.75 8.53
C LEU A 78 -7.58 10.82 9.91
N ILE A 79 -7.75 11.93 10.62
CA ILE A 79 -7.15 12.12 11.95
C ILE A 79 -7.69 11.11 12.98
N PRO A 80 -9.01 10.95 13.17
CA PRO A 80 -9.52 9.99 14.15
C PRO A 80 -9.18 8.54 13.79
N VAL A 81 -9.30 8.15 12.52
CA VAL A 81 -8.98 6.77 12.10
C VAL A 81 -7.47 6.50 12.21
N TYR A 82 -6.61 7.47 11.89
CA TYR A 82 -5.16 7.34 12.11
C TYR A 82 -4.84 7.12 13.59
N LYS A 83 -5.45 7.90 14.50
CA LYS A 83 -5.25 7.73 15.94
C LYS A 83 -5.69 6.35 16.41
N ALA A 84 -6.87 5.89 15.97
CA ALA A 84 -7.38 4.55 16.27
C ALA A 84 -6.45 3.45 15.74
N ALA A 85 -6.06 3.51 14.46
CA ALA A 85 -5.16 2.55 13.81
C ALA A 85 -3.81 2.48 14.53
N LYS A 86 -3.25 3.64 14.90
CA LYS A 86 -1.99 3.72 15.63
C LYS A 86 -2.09 3.09 17.02
N HIS A 87 -3.17 3.34 17.77
CA HIS A 87 -3.37 2.73 19.08
C HIS A 87 -3.56 1.21 18.98
N ALA A 88 -4.40 0.74 18.05
CA ALA A 88 -4.62 -0.68 17.80
C ALA A 88 -3.31 -1.40 17.41
N PHE A 89 -2.55 -0.82 16.46
CA PHE A 89 -1.25 -1.35 16.07
C PHE A 89 -0.26 -1.42 17.23
N ILE A 90 -0.12 -0.35 18.02
CA ILE A 90 0.81 -0.33 19.16
C ILE A 90 0.39 -1.34 20.22
N SER A 91 -0.91 -1.49 20.48
CA SER A 91 -1.46 -2.47 21.41
C SER A 91 -1.14 -3.91 20.97
N ALA A 92 -1.50 -4.26 19.73
CA ALA A 92 -1.22 -5.57 19.16
C ALA A 92 0.29 -5.87 19.12
N LEU A 93 1.11 -4.88 18.76
CA LEU A 93 2.57 -5.06 18.73
C LEU A 93 3.16 -5.29 20.13
N ARG A 94 2.65 -4.61 21.16
CA ARG A 94 3.07 -4.84 22.55
C ARG A 94 2.74 -6.26 22.97
N GLN A 95 1.53 -6.73 22.69
CA GLN A 95 1.11 -8.09 23.01
C GLN A 95 1.96 -9.13 22.28
N TYR A 96 2.19 -8.96 20.97
CA TYR A 96 3.05 -9.83 20.16
C TYR A 96 4.50 -9.90 20.67
N LYS A 97 5.05 -8.78 21.17
CA LYS A 97 6.42 -8.72 21.70
C LYS A 97 6.54 -9.15 23.16
N THR A 98 5.43 -9.26 23.89
CA THR A 98 5.48 -9.64 25.31
C THR A 98 5.80 -11.12 25.38
N PRO A 99 6.91 -11.53 26.02
CA PRO A 99 7.20 -12.94 26.22
C PRO A 99 6.16 -13.51 27.20
N GLY A 100 5.17 -14.22 26.69
CA GLY A 100 4.20 -14.95 27.50
C GLY A 100 4.74 -16.33 27.87
N ASN A 101 4.92 -16.59 29.17
CA ASN A 101 5.15 -17.93 29.70
C ASN A 101 4.05 -18.88 29.17
N PHE A 102 4.42 -19.88 28.37
CA PHE A 102 3.56 -20.95 27.83
C PHE A 102 2.54 -20.59 26.72
N SER A 103 2.75 -19.57 25.88
CA SER A 103 1.88 -19.39 24.70
C SER A 103 2.15 -20.44 23.61
N GLY A 104 1.10 -21.14 23.17
CA GLY A 104 1.19 -22.08 22.05
C GLY A 104 1.30 -21.35 20.72
N LYS A 105 1.89 -22.00 19.70
CA LYS A 105 2.09 -21.47 18.33
C LYS A 105 0.85 -20.79 17.73
N SER A 106 -0.35 -21.27 18.06
CA SER A 106 -1.64 -20.72 17.60
C SER A 106 -1.93 -19.30 18.11
N GLN A 107 -1.50 -18.96 19.33
CA GLN A 107 -1.73 -17.64 19.91
C GLN A 107 -0.77 -16.62 19.28
N ASP A 108 0.49 -16.99 19.11
CA ASP A 108 1.50 -16.17 18.44
C ASP A 108 1.09 -15.87 16.98
N ASP A 109 0.49 -16.85 16.29
CA ASP A 109 -0.04 -16.67 14.94
C ASP A 109 -1.23 -15.69 14.91
N THR A 110 -2.11 -15.73 15.90
CA THR A 110 -3.26 -14.80 16.01
C THR A 110 -2.77 -13.37 16.25
N LEU A 111 -1.85 -13.17 17.19
CA LEU A 111 -1.25 -11.86 17.47
C LEU A 111 -0.48 -11.31 16.26
N ALA A 112 0.21 -12.18 15.52
CA ALA A 112 0.87 -11.79 14.28
C ALA A 112 -0.16 -11.30 13.23
N ILE A 113 -1.31 -11.95 13.11
CA ILE A 113 -2.38 -11.53 12.19
C ILE A 113 -2.91 -10.14 12.58
N GLU A 114 -3.19 -9.89 13.86
CA GLU A 114 -3.65 -8.58 14.34
C GLU A 114 -2.64 -7.47 14.03
N VAL A 115 -1.35 -7.72 14.27
CA VAL A 115 -0.28 -6.76 13.90
C VAL A 115 -0.29 -6.48 12.40
N MET A 116 -0.51 -7.50 11.56
CA MET A 116 -0.56 -7.34 10.10
C MET A 116 -1.81 -6.58 9.63
N ILE A 117 -2.97 -6.79 10.26
CA ILE A 117 -4.21 -6.06 9.95
C ILE A 117 -4.05 -4.58 10.31
N HIS A 118 -3.75 -4.28 11.57
CA HIS A 118 -3.67 -2.89 12.05
C HIS A 118 -2.51 -2.11 11.38
N SER A 119 -1.39 -2.77 11.08
CA SER A 119 -0.30 -2.12 10.34
C SER A 119 -0.66 -1.84 8.89
N LYS A 120 -1.48 -2.67 8.21
CA LYS A 120 -1.97 -2.41 6.85
C LYS A 120 -2.79 -1.12 6.86
N ALA A 121 -3.79 -1.02 7.74
CA ALA A 121 -4.62 0.18 7.88
C ALA A 121 -3.79 1.42 8.25
N LEU A 122 -2.88 1.30 9.23
CA LEU A 122 -2.01 2.41 9.64
C LEU A 122 -1.10 2.91 8.52
N LEU A 123 -0.54 2.01 7.71
CA LEU A 123 0.37 2.39 6.62
C LEU A 123 -0.35 3.10 5.47
N LEU A 124 -1.62 2.78 5.21
CA LEU A 124 -2.44 3.52 4.24
C LEU A 124 -2.77 4.95 4.71
N LEU A 125 -2.83 5.17 6.02
CA LEU A 125 -3.09 6.50 6.61
C LEU A 125 -1.79 7.28 6.85
N SER A 126 -0.67 6.59 7.05
CA SER A 126 0.63 7.17 7.39
C SER A 126 1.77 6.30 6.84
N CYS A 127 2.11 6.48 5.57
CA CYS A 127 3.06 5.64 4.84
C CYS A 127 4.48 5.61 5.43
N ASP A 128 4.88 6.65 6.17
CA ASP A 128 6.24 6.79 6.72
C ASP A 128 6.38 6.23 8.14
N PHE A 129 5.39 5.48 8.63
CA PHE A 129 5.43 4.86 9.97
C PHE A 129 6.40 3.67 10.01
N ALA A 130 7.70 3.94 10.15
CA ALA A 130 8.78 2.96 10.04
C ALA A 130 8.62 1.74 10.96
N THR A 131 8.09 1.92 12.17
CA THR A 131 7.83 0.82 13.10
C THR A 131 6.83 -0.19 12.53
N ALA A 132 5.81 0.25 11.79
CA ALA A 132 4.84 -0.63 11.16
C ALA A 132 5.52 -1.48 10.08
N TRP A 133 6.26 -0.87 9.15
CA TRP A 133 7.04 -1.61 8.15
C TRP A 133 7.99 -2.63 8.78
N ASN A 134 8.72 -2.25 9.83
CA ASN A 134 9.67 -3.14 10.48
C ASN A 134 9.00 -4.29 11.24
N SER A 135 7.83 -4.06 11.86
CA SER A 135 7.03 -5.12 12.48
C SER A 135 6.54 -6.14 11.45
N ARG A 136 6.12 -5.68 10.26
CA ARG A 136 5.76 -6.57 9.15
C ARG A 136 6.96 -7.40 8.69
N LYS A 137 8.13 -6.78 8.48
CA LYS A 137 9.37 -7.50 8.13
C LYS A 137 9.70 -8.60 9.13
N LEU A 138 9.56 -8.33 10.44
CA LEU A 138 9.78 -9.31 11.50
C LEU A 138 8.85 -10.52 11.36
N ILE A 139 7.54 -10.29 11.24
CA ILE A 139 6.54 -11.35 11.14
C ILE A 139 6.71 -12.16 9.84
N VAL A 140 6.87 -11.47 8.70
CA VAL A 140 7.01 -12.11 7.39
C VAL A 140 8.32 -12.91 7.30
N SER A 141 9.41 -12.44 7.92
CA SER A 141 10.70 -13.17 7.97
C SER A 141 10.62 -14.52 8.67
N ASN A 142 9.67 -14.68 9.61
CA ASN A 142 9.46 -15.92 10.35
C ASN A 142 8.67 -16.94 9.52
N LYS A 143 7.76 -16.49 8.64
CA LYS A 143 6.90 -17.35 7.82
C LYS A 143 7.50 -17.67 6.45
N ARG A 144 8.09 -16.67 5.76
CA ARG A 144 8.72 -16.74 4.43
C ARG A 144 7.87 -17.41 3.34
N LEU A 145 6.55 -17.32 3.44
CA LEU A 145 5.64 -17.87 2.45
C LEU A 145 5.48 -16.89 1.29
N LEU A 146 5.53 -17.40 0.05
CA LEU A 146 5.41 -16.57 -1.15
C LEU A 146 4.12 -15.74 -1.21
N PRO A 147 2.92 -16.26 -0.86
CA PRO A 147 1.70 -15.45 -0.84
C PRO A 147 1.82 -14.22 0.06
N ILE A 148 2.39 -14.38 1.26
CA ILE A 148 2.60 -13.28 2.20
C ILE A 148 3.57 -12.24 1.62
N LEU A 149 4.63 -12.68 0.92
CA LEU A 149 5.56 -11.76 0.25
C LEU A 149 4.87 -11.00 -0.90
N MET A 150 3.99 -11.66 -1.65
CA MET A 150 3.18 -10.99 -2.69
C MET A 150 2.23 -9.97 -2.09
N ASP A 151 1.62 -10.26 -0.94
CA ASP A 151 0.77 -9.30 -0.21
C ASP A 151 1.57 -8.06 0.23
N GLU A 152 2.85 -8.23 0.62
CA GLU A 152 3.73 -7.10 0.93
C GLU A 152 4.10 -6.27 -0.30
N LEU A 153 4.29 -6.89 -1.47
CA LEU A 153 4.43 -6.16 -2.73
C LEU A 153 3.13 -5.41 -3.07
N HIS A 154 1.98 -6.04 -2.89
CA HIS A 154 0.71 -5.37 -3.13
C HIS A 154 0.48 -4.18 -2.19
N LEU A 155 0.72 -4.33 -0.88
CA LEU A 155 0.62 -3.24 0.09
C LEU A 155 1.56 -2.07 -0.25
N SER A 156 2.81 -2.35 -0.59
CA SER A 156 3.75 -1.29 -0.97
C SER A 156 3.36 -0.60 -2.28
N ALA A 157 2.78 -1.32 -3.25
CA ALA A 157 2.23 -0.71 -4.47
C ALA A 157 1.04 0.19 -4.14
N LEU A 158 0.14 -0.26 -3.27
CA LEU A 158 -1.01 0.50 -2.82
C LEU A 158 -0.58 1.81 -2.12
N VAL A 159 0.46 1.76 -1.28
CA VAL A 159 1.05 2.98 -0.68
C VAL A 159 1.66 3.91 -1.74
N LEU A 160 2.36 3.34 -2.74
CA LEU A 160 2.95 4.12 -3.82
C LEU A 160 1.92 4.76 -4.76
N SER A 161 0.68 4.25 -4.79
CA SER A 161 -0.40 4.81 -5.60
C SER A 161 -0.74 6.26 -5.23
N TYR A 162 -0.72 6.59 -3.93
CA TYR A 162 -0.97 7.95 -3.43
C TYR A 162 0.31 8.66 -2.92
N SER A 163 1.36 7.91 -2.57
CA SER A 163 2.65 8.44 -2.12
C SER A 163 3.81 7.88 -2.97
N PRO A 164 3.91 8.26 -4.25
CA PRO A 164 4.84 7.66 -5.22
C PRO A 164 6.33 7.89 -4.86
N LYS A 165 6.62 8.84 -3.96
CA LYS A 165 7.96 9.19 -3.49
C LYS A 165 8.24 8.70 -2.06
N SER A 166 7.43 7.80 -1.48
CA SER A 166 7.72 7.24 -0.15
C SER A 166 8.97 6.36 -0.17
N GLU A 167 10.00 6.76 0.56
CA GLU A 167 11.24 5.96 0.67
C GLU A 167 11.00 4.66 1.44
N GLN A 168 10.10 4.67 2.43
CA GLN A 168 9.79 3.47 3.21
C GLN A 168 9.14 2.40 2.33
N ALA A 169 8.22 2.78 1.47
CA ALA A 169 7.57 1.86 0.54
C ALA A 169 8.59 1.24 -0.45
N TRP A 170 9.43 2.06 -1.09
CA TRP A 170 10.48 1.57 -2.00
C TRP A 170 11.52 0.69 -1.30
N SER A 171 11.92 1.06 -0.08
CA SER A 171 12.84 0.27 0.75
C SER A 171 12.24 -1.09 1.14
N HIS A 172 10.99 -1.10 1.59
CA HIS A 172 10.27 -2.33 1.91
C HIS A 172 10.14 -3.24 0.69
N ARG A 173 9.79 -2.67 -0.46
CA ARG A 173 9.66 -3.40 -1.72
C ARG A 173 10.96 -4.10 -2.15
N ARG A 174 12.10 -3.40 -2.07
CA ARG A 174 13.43 -4.00 -2.30
C ARG A 174 13.74 -5.12 -1.31
N TRP A 175 13.36 -4.96 -0.05
CA TRP A 175 13.51 -6.01 0.95
C TRP A 175 12.69 -7.27 0.61
N VAL A 176 11.43 -7.11 0.18
CA VAL A 176 10.58 -8.23 -0.26
C VAL A 176 11.18 -8.95 -1.47
N ILE A 177 11.59 -8.23 -2.50
CA ILE A 177 12.19 -8.82 -3.72
C ILE A 177 13.49 -9.57 -3.37
N ASN A 178 14.33 -9.02 -2.50
CA ASN A 178 15.51 -9.73 -2.00
C ASN A 178 15.14 -11.04 -1.30
N MET A 179 14.07 -11.06 -0.50
CA MET A 179 13.59 -12.29 0.15
C MET A 179 13.11 -13.32 -0.86
N ILE A 180 12.38 -12.89 -1.91
CA ILE A 180 11.89 -13.77 -2.97
C ILE A 180 13.04 -14.32 -3.82
N SER A 181 14.04 -13.49 -4.15
CA SER A 181 15.16 -13.86 -5.03
C SER A 181 15.95 -15.07 -4.57
N ARG A 182 15.93 -15.35 -3.26
CA ARG A 182 16.70 -16.45 -2.66
C ARG A 182 16.12 -17.82 -2.99
N ASN A 183 14.83 -17.95 -3.28
CA ASN A 183 14.12 -19.23 -3.26
C ASN A 183 12.97 -19.34 -4.30
N CYS A 184 12.97 -18.59 -5.40
CA CYS A 184 11.79 -18.56 -6.27
C CYS A 184 12.07 -18.58 -7.78
N SER A 185 11.46 -19.55 -8.46
CA SER A 185 11.43 -19.65 -9.93
C SER A 185 10.61 -18.54 -10.60
N THR A 186 9.72 -17.86 -9.85
CA THR A 186 8.88 -16.77 -10.37
C THR A 186 9.57 -15.41 -10.36
N LEU A 187 10.83 -15.33 -9.93
CA LEU A 187 11.57 -14.07 -9.83
C LEU A 187 11.50 -13.24 -11.12
N GLN A 188 11.71 -13.87 -12.28
CA GLN A 188 11.75 -13.13 -13.55
C GLN A 188 10.41 -12.48 -13.90
N TRP A 189 9.30 -13.18 -13.67
CA TRP A 189 7.95 -12.62 -13.82
C TRP A 189 7.73 -11.44 -12.87
N ILE A 190 8.22 -11.53 -11.63
CA ILE A 190 8.12 -10.43 -10.66
C ILE A 190 8.92 -9.22 -11.17
N ILE A 191 10.16 -9.41 -11.62
CA ILE A 191 11.00 -8.30 -12.13
C ILE A 191 10.34 -7.58 -13.33
N GLU A 192 9.65 -8.31 -14.21
CA GLU A 192 8.86 -7.72 -15.29
C GLU A 192 7.70 -6.87 -14.76
N ARG A 193 6.91 -7.40 -13.82
CA ARG A 193 5.82 -6.67 -13.17
C ARG A 193 6.32 -5.44 -12.40
N GLU A 194 7.49 -5.54 -11.76
CA GLU A 194 8.14 -4.43 -11.05
C GLU A 194 8.53 -3.31 -12.01
N SER A 195 9.06 -3.66 -13.18
CA SER A 195 9.45 -2.68 -14.21
C SER A 195 8.22 -1.92 -14.75
N GLU A 196 7.10 -2.62 -14.96
CA GLU A 196 5.82 -2.02 -15.35
C GLU A 196 5.24 -1.10 -14.26
N LEU A 197 5.37 -1.49 -12.98
CA LEU A 197 4.94 -0.63 -11.88
C LEU A 197 5.74 0.67 -11.83
N VAL A 198 7.07 0.59 -11.94
CA VAL A 198 7.92 1.79 -11.96
C VAL A 198 7.52 2.72 -13.09
N GLU A 199 7.24 2.16 -14.27
CA GLU A 199 6.79 2.93 -15.44
C GLU A 199 5.48 3.67 -15.16
N LYS A 200 4.47 2.97 -14.63
CA LYS A 200 3.18 3.57 -14.22
C LYS A 200 3.36 4.69 -13.19
N ILE A 201 4.26 4.50 -12.21
CA ILE A 201 4.53 5.51 -11.18
C ILE A 201 5.29 6.72 -11.76
N ALA A 202 6.25 6.49 -12.65
CA ALA A 202 7.01 7.56 -13.31
C ALA A 202 6.12 8.43 -14.20
N GLU A 203 5.10 7.84 -14.84
CA GLU A 203 4.10 8.55 -15.64
C GLU A 203 3.28 9.53 -14.76
N ARG A 204 2.80 9.03 -13.62
CA ARG A 204 1.95 9.81 -12.68
C ARG A 204 2.75 10.82 -11.86
N SER A 205 4.03 10.54 -11.59
CA SER A 205 4.90 11.37 -10.76
C SER A 205 6.19 11.73 -11.50
N LYS A 206 6.18 12.89 -12.17
CA LYS A 206 7.35 13.42 -12.88
C LYS A 206 8.60 13.50 -11.99
N MET A 207 9.76 13.24 -12.60
CA MET A 207 11.09 13.32 -11.97
C MET A 207 11.19 12.48 -10.67
N ASN A 208 10.61 11.28 -10.68
CA ASN A 208 10.67 10.38 -9.54
C ASN A 208 11.99 9.60 -9.51
N TYR A 209 13.02 10.23 -8.94
CA TYR A 209 14.33 9.59 -8.77
C TYR A 209 14.25 8.26 -8.01
N ARG A 210 13.34 8.12 -7.03
CA ARG A 210 13.23 6.88 -6.24
C ARG A 210 12.76 5.71 -7.09
N ALA A 211 11.77 5.95 -7.95
CA ALA A 211 11.26 4.96 -8.90
C ALA A 211 12.35 4.53 -9.89
N TRP A 212 13.05 5.48 -10.50
CA TRP A 212 14.16 5.18 -11.43
C TRP A 212 15.34 4.50 -10.75
N ASN A 213 15.70 4.91 -9.54
CA ASN A 213 16.74 4.25 -8.74
C ASN A 213 16.35 2.82 -8.36
N HIS A 214 15.07 2.57 -8.07
CA HIS A 214 14.55 1.22 -7.89
C HIS A 214 14.71 0.39 -9.17
N ARG A 215 14.36 0.94 -10.33
CA ARG A 215 14.55 0.29 -11.63
C ARG A 215 16.01 -0.01 -11.94
N CYS A 216 16.94 0.90 -11.64
CA CYS A 216 18.39 0.64 -11.76
C CYS A 216 18.79 -0.57 -10.92
N TRP A 217 18.30 -0.62 -9.68
CA TRP A 217 18.57 -1.71 -8.77
C TRP A 217 17.99 -3.05 -9.26
N LEU A 218 16.84 -3.06 -9.95
CA LEU A 218 16.25 -4.30 -10.52
C LEU A 218 17.14 -4.96 -11.58
N VAL A 219 17.99 -4.19 -12.27
CA VAL A 219 18.88 -4.71 -13.34
C VAL A 219 19.77 -5.85 -12.84
N SER A 220 20.16 -5.86 -11.55
CA SER A 220 20.99 -6.94 -11.00
C SER A 220 20.27 -8.29 -10.89
N PHE A 221 18.94 -8.33 -11.07
CA PHE A 221 18.12 -9.55 -11.04
C PHE A 221 17.65 -10.00 -12.43
N MET A 222 17.87 -9.18 -13.46
CA MET A 222 17.38 -9.40 -14.80
C MET A 222 18.24 -10.39 -15.59
N THR A 223 17.62 -11.12 -16.52
CA THR A 223 18.36 -11.84 -17.54
C THR A 223 18.94 -10.90 -18.60
N ARG A 224 19.85 -11.38 -19.43
CA ARG A 224 20.42 -10.60 -20.52
C ARG A 224 19.33 -10.08 -21.48
N GLU A 225 18.33 -10.91 -21.76
CA GLU A 225 17.21 -10.58 -22.65
C GLU A 225 16.37 -9.44 -22.06
N GLN A 226 16.07 -9.49 -20.76
CA GLN A 226 15.32 -8.45 -20.07
C GLN A 226 16.11 -7.13 -20.00
N VAL A 227 17.43 -7.18 -19.80
CA VAL A 227 18.26 -5.97 -19.85
C VAL A 227 18.21 -5.31 -21.23
N LEU A 228 18.23 -6.10 -22.30
CA LEU A 228 18.09 -5.57 -23.67
C LEU A 228 16.72 -4.92 -23.90
N ASP A 229 15.65 -5.53 -23.37
CA ASP A 229 14.30 -4.98 -23.43
C ASP A 229 14.18 -3.67 -22.62
N GLU A 230 14.77 -3.61 -21.42
CA GLU A 230 14.82 -2.41 -20.59
C GLU A 230 15.56 -1.24 -21.28
N LEU A 231 16.67 -1.53 -21.97
CA LEU A 231 17.37 -0.51 -22.76
C LEU A 231 16.49 0.03 -23.90
N LYS A 232 15.69 -0.83 -24.54
CA LYS A 232 14.75 -0.42 -25.59
C LYS A 232 13.60 0.41 -25.00
N LYS A 233 12.99 -0.04 -23.90
CA LYS A 233 11.89 0.65 -23.20
C LYS A 233 12.32 2.02 -22.70
N SER A 234 13.45 2.11 -22.00
CA SER A 234 13.98 3.39 -21.49
C SER A 234 14.34 4.38 -22.60
N ARG A 235 14.82 3.89 -23.76
CA ARG A 235 15.03 4.74 -24.94
C ARG A 235 13.72 5.34 -25.43
N ASN A 236 12.67 4.52 -25.59
CA ASN A 236 11.35 4.99 -26.01
C ASN A 236 10.78 6.01 -25.01
N TRP A 237 10.88 5.72 -23.71
CA TRP A 237 10.46 6.62 -22.64
C TRP A 237 11.13 8.00 -22.76
N SER A 238 12.45 8.03 -22.93
CA SER A 238 13.21 9.29 -23.04
C SER A 238 12.82 10.14 -24.25
N GLY A 239 12.32 9.52 -25.33
CA GLY A 239 11.80 10.22 -26.50
C GLY A 239 10.47 10.94 -26.24
N LEU A 240 9.63 10.38 -25.36
CA LEU A 240 8.34 10.97 -24.96
C LEU A 240 8.50 11.95 -23.77
N HIS A 241 9.48 11.70 -22.90
CA HIS A 241 9.69 12.41 -21.64
C HIS A 241 11.01 13.20 -21.61
N VAL A 242 11.19 14.13 -22.55
CA VAL A 242 12.45 14.88 -22.74
C VAL A 242 12.91 15.68 -21.50
N ALA A 243 12.00 15.98 -20.57
CA ALA A 243 12.30 16.70 -19.33
C ALA A 243 12.56 15.78 -18.11
N ASP A 244 12.44 14.46 -18.23
CA ASP A 244 12.66 13.53 -17.13
C ASP A 244 14.15 13.22 -16.92
N ASN A 245 14.84 14.12 -16.20
CA ASN A 245 16.25 13.96 -15.86
C ASN A 245 16.54 12.64 -15.11
N SER A 246 15.58 12.13 -14.33
CA SER A 246 15.78 10.87 -13.59
C SER A 246 15.93 9.67 -14.53
N CYS A 247 15.17 9.63 -15.64
CA CYS A 247 15.32 8.60 -16.67
C CYS A 247 16.68 8.70 -17.38
N PHE A 248 17.16 9.91 -17.69
CA PHE A 248 18.49 10.08 -18.32
C PHE A 248 19.63 9.61 -17.41
N HIS A 249 19.53 9.84 -16.10
CA HIS A 249 20.47 9.29 -15.13
C HIS A 249 20.42 7.76 -15.07
N TYR A 250 19.24 7.14 -15.15
CA TYR A 250 19.09 5.67 -15.19
C TYR A 250 19.83 5.02 -16.37
N ARG A 251 19.96 5.74 -17.50
CA ARG A 251 20.59 5.23 -18.73
C ARG A 251 22.12 5.35 -18.77
N ARG A 252 22.75 6.02 -17.81
CA ARG A 252 24.21 6.19 -17.74
C ARG A 252 24.87 5.01 -17.04
#